data_AF-A0A923AQE5-F1
#
_entry.id   AF-A0A923AQE5-F1
#
_cell.length_a   1.000
_cell.length_b   1.000
_cell.length_c   1.000
_cell.angle_alpha   90.00
_cell.angle_beta   90.00
_cell.angle_gamma   90.00
#
_symmetry.space_group_name_H-M   'P 1'
#
loop_
_entity.id
_entity.type
_entity.pdbx_description
1 polymer ?
#
loop_
_entity_poly.entity_id
_entity_poly.type
_entity_poly.pdbx_seq_one_letter_code
_entity_poly.pdbx_strand_id
1 'polypeptide(L)'
;MATLVLGAVGTAIGGAFGGAILGFSGAAIGGFIGSTIGSVVDNWIVSSLAPAQRIEGARLDSLRITSSTEGAVIPRLFGRMRIGGNIIWATDFREEVNTTSQGGGKGSKPKVTTTEYLYFASFAVALCEGEITGIGRVWADGKPMDMTGVTWRWYPGNEVQGPDPFISAKMGAASTPAYRGTAYVVFEELDLSAFGNRLPQISFEVFRPLADPDTAEGLVEAVTMIPASGEFTYATAPVKKTTGSGGATVAENLNAITDTADIVVALDRLHSLAPAVESVSLVVAWFGDDLRAGNCKVRPGVEVDTKTTTPSAWVVNGVSRASAFLVSRDAEDRPVYGGTPADFAVVQAIQEMRARGLRVTFYPFLLLDVPLGNTKPNPYSANAATSGQP
;
A
#
# COMPACT_ATOMS: atom_id res chain seq x y z
N MET A 1 -40.49 24.11 -19.13
CA MET A 1 -39.49 24.82 -18.29
C MET A 1 -39.17 23.99 -17.05
N ALA A 2 -38.28 23.00 -17.19
CA ALA A 2 -37.67 22.24 -16.08
C ALA A 2 -36.50 21.38 -16.59
N THR A 3 -35.67 21.94 -17.48
CA THR A 3 -34.51 21.27 -18.12
C THR A 3 -33.26 22.13 -18.11
N LEU A 4 -33.22 23.17 -17.26
CA LEU A 4 -32.19 24.22 -17.29
C LEU A 4 -31.59 24.58 -15.92
N VAL A 5 -31.77 23.77 -14.88
CA VAL A 5 -31.26 24.09 -13.52
C VAL A 5 -30.43 22.96 -12.87
N LEU A 6 -30.31 21.78 -13.48
CA LEU A 6 -29.47 20.69 -12.96
C LEU A 6 -28.11 20.52 -13.68
N GLY A 7 -27.76 21.46 -14.56
CA GLY A 7 -26.45 21.52 -15.23
C GLY A 7 -25.45 22.53 -14.65
N ALA A 8 -25.77 23.18 -13.53
CA ALA A 8 -25.04 24.38 -13.07
C ALA A 8 -24.37 24.30 -11.68
N VAL A 9 -24.29 23.13 -11.03
CA VAL A 9 -23.62 22.98 -9.70
C VAL A 9 -22.47 21.95 -9.74
N GLY A 10 -21.86 21.76 -10.91
CA GLY A 10 -20.72 20.85 -11.11
C GLY A 10 -19.40 21.52 -11.49
N THR A 11 -19.33 22.86 -11.48
CA THR A 11 -18.23 23.62 -12.10
C THR A 11 -17.56 24.66 -11.20
N ALA A 12 -17.72 24.58 -9.87
CA ALA A 12 -17.22 25.63 -8.96
C ALA A 12 -16.15 25.22 -7.92
N ILE A 13 -15.62 23.99 -7.94
CA ILE A 13 -14.52 23.60 -7.02
C ILE A 13 -13.43 22.83 -7.79
N GLY A 14 -12.80 23.53 -8.74
CA GLY A 14 -11.67 23.02 -9.51
C GLY A 14 -10.71 24.11 -9.97
N GLY A 15 -10.72 25.26 -9.29
CA GLY A 15 -10.03 26.47 -9.74
C GLY A 15 -9.29 27.19 -8.61
N ALA A 16 -8.36 26.50 -7.95
CA ALA A 16 -7.22 27.11 -7.25
C ALA A 16 -6.34 26.00 -6.68
N PHE A 17 -5.47 25.42 -7.51
CA PHE A 17 -4.12 24.88 -7.20
C PHE A 17 -3.67 24.00 -8.37
N GLY A 18 -2.71 24.51 -9.16
CA GLY A 18 -1.85 23.66 -10.01
C GLY A 18 -2.18 23.54 -11.50
N GLY A 19 -2.37 24.65 -12.22
CA GLY A 19 -2.38 24.66 -13.68
C GLY A 19 -1.13 25.31 -14.27
N ALA A 20 -0.13 24.50 -14.65
CA ALA A 20 0.70 24.66 -15.85
C ALA A 20 1.89 23.68 -15.82
N ILE A 21 1.69 22.47 -16.37
CA ILE A 21 2.60 21.65 -17.20
C ILE A 21 2.09 20.20 -17.15
N LEU A 22 1.76 19.67 -18.34
CA LEU A 22 1.20 18.33 -18.66
C LEU A 22 -0.33 18.22 -18.64
N GLY A 23 -0.92 18.39 -19.84
CA GLY A 23 -2.35 18.31 -20.09
C GLY A 23 -2.94 16.92 -19.91
N PHE A 24 -3.86 16.80 -18.95
CA PHE A 24 -5.01 15.89 -18.97
C PHE A 24 -6.21 16.64 -18.37
N SER A 25 -7.29 16.76 -19.14
CA SER A 25 -8.53 17.44 -18.74
C SER A 25 -9.42 16.51 -17.90
N GLY A 26 -9.84 17.00 -16.72
CA GLY A 26 -10.77 16.33 -15.82
C GLY A 26 -12.22 16.36 -16.30
N ALA A 27 -12.64 15.31 -17.01
CA ALA A 27 -14.04 15.07 -17.39
C ALA A 27 -14.45 13.57 -17.37
N ALA A 28 -13.86 12.76 -16.48
CA ALA A 28 -14.18 11.32 -16.39
C ALA A 28 -14.35 10.79 -14.95
N ILE A 29 -14.56 11.66 -13.96
CA ILE A 29 -14.84 11.25 -12.57
C ILE A 29 -16.12 11.95 -12.12
N GLY A 30 -17.26 11.36 -12.48
CA GLY A 30 -18.57 11.90 -12.13
C GLY A 30 -19.70 11.03 -12.66
N GLY A 31 -19.98 9.89 -12.00
CA GLY A 31 -21.13 9.06 -12.36
C GLY A 31 -21.17 7.63 -11.82
N PHE A 32 -20.69 7.36 -10.59
CA PHE A 32 -20.78 6.01 -10.00
C PHE A 32 -21.69 5.90 -8.75
N ILE A 33 -22.56 6.87 -8.51
CA ILE A 33 -23.56 6.78 -7.42
C ILE A 33 -24.92 7.20 -7.99
N GLY A 34 -25.64 6.26 -8.59
CA GLY A 34 -27.00 6.54 -9.09
C GLY A 34 -27.55 5.58 -10.15
N SER A 35 -27.54 4.27 -9.94
CA SER A 35 -28.44 3.35 -10.67
C SER A 35 -28.70 1.98 -10.04
N THR A 36 -28.25 1.71 -8.81
CA THR A 36 -28.49 0.42 -8.12
C THR A 36 -29.91 0.20 -7.59
N ILE A 37 -30.88 1.06 -7.96
CA ILE A 37 -32.31 0.88 -7.59
C ILE A 37 -33.21 0.67 -8.84
N GLY A 38 -32.65 0.68 -10.06
CA GLY A 38 -33.43 0.52 -11.30
C GLY A 38 -33.54 -0.90 -11.86
N SER A 39 -32.71 -1.85 -11.43
CA SER A 39 -32.58 -3.17 -12.10
C SER A 39 -33.39 -4.31 -11.46
N VAL A 40 -34.04 -4.09 -10.32
CA VAL A 40 -34.84 -5.13 -9.63
C VAL A 40 -36.29 -5.19 -10.08
N VAL A 41 -36.81 -4.16 -10.74
CA VAL A 41 -38.21 -4.11 -11.20
C VAL A 41 -38.38 -4.71 -12.60
N ASP A 42 -37.41 -4.52 -13.50
CA ASP A 42 -37.49 -5.06 -14.87
C ASP A 42 -37.21 -6.57 -14.97
N ASN A 43 -36.53 -7.16 -13.98
CA ASN A 43 -36.25 -8.61 -13.96
C ASN A 43 -37.46 -9.48 -13.56
N TRP A 44 -38.49 -8.92 -12.92
CA TRP A 44 -39.65 -9.71 -12.50
C TRP A 44 -40.63 -9.96 -13.66
N ILE A 45 -40.78 -8.97 -14.56
CA ILE A 45 -41.71 -9.02 -15.70
C ILE A 45 -41.18 -9.89 -16.85
N VAL A 46 -39.87 -10.01 -17.02
CA VAL A 46 -39.26 -10.86 -18.06
C VAL A 46 -39.12 -12.32 -17.61
N SER A 47 -39.06 -12.60 -16.30
CA SER A 47 -38.94 -13.99 -15.78
C SER A 47 -40.25 -14.80 -15.80
N SER A 48 -41.41 -14.15 -15.99
CA SER A 48 -42.71 -14.84 -16.00
C SER A 48 -43.13 -15.42 -17.36
N LEU A 49 -42.30 -15.30 -18.41
CA LEU A 49 -42.69 -15.64 -19.79
C LEU A 49 -41.74 -16.61 -20.53
N ALA A 50 -40.74 -17.22 -19.89
CA ALA A 50 -39.85 -18.19 -20.55
C ALA A 50 -39.51 -19.41 -19.67
N PRO A 51 -39.62 -20.66 -20.19
CA PRO A 51 -39.31 -21.86 -19.43
C PRO A 51 -37.80 -22.16 -19.38
N ALA A 52 -37.35 -22.66 -18.23
CA ALA A 52 -36.04 -23.27 -17.92
C ALA A 52 -34.81 -22.68 -18.65
N GLN A 53 -34.28 -21.56 -18.15
CA GLN A 53 -32.96 -21.06 -18.56
C GLN A 53 -31.84 -21.77 -17.80
N ARG A 54 -31.04 -22.55 -18.53
CA ARG A 54 -29.69 -22.96 -18.11
C ARG A 54 -28.76 -21.79 -18.47
N ILE A 55 -28.19 -21.15 -17.45
CA ILE A 55 -27.26 -20.01 -17.62
C ILE A 55 -25.84 -20.60 -17.59
N GLU A 56 -25.17 -20.59 -18.74
CA GLU A 56 -23.74 -20.93 -18.86
C GLU A 56 -22.92 -19.64 -18.91
N GLY A 57 -21.86 -19.59 -18.10
CA GLY A 57 -20.99 -18.41 -17.93
C GLY A 57 -20.14 -18.09 -19.16
N ALA A 58 -19.61 -16.87 -19.19
CA ALA A 58 -18.84 -16.35 -20.32
C ALA A 58 -17.56 -17.17 -20.58
N ARG A 59 -17.40 -17.63 -21.82
CA ARG A 59 -16.19 -18.23 -22.36
C ARG A 59 -15.64 -17.30 -23.44
N LEU A 60 -14.37 -16.92 -23.35
CA LEU A 60 -13.74 -16.02 -24.32
C LEU A 60 -12.42 -16.58 -24.82
N ASP A 61 -12.23 -16.33 -26.11
CA ASP A 61 -11.18 -16.82 -26.98
C ASP A 61 -10.17 -15.69 -27.27
N SER A 62 -8.89 -16.06 -27.35
CA SER A 62 -7.67 -15.29 -27.66
C SER A 62 -7.14 -14.24 -26.63
N LEU A 63 -5.93 -14.55 -26.14
CA LEU A 63 -5.18 -13.95 -25.04
C LEU A 63 -3.75 -13.61 -25.51
N ARG A 64 -3.19 -12.45 -25.12
CA ARG A 64 -1.72 -12.22 -25.12
C ARG A 64 -1.17 -12.63 -23.76
N ILE A 65 -0.07 -13.39 -23.78
CA ILE A 65 0.16 -14.53 -22.89
C ILE A 65 1.27 -14.24 -21.85
N THR A 66 0.97 -14.43 -20.57
CA THR A 66 1.82 -15.08 -19.55
C THR A 66 1.79 -16.53 -19.99
N SER A 67 2.52 -16.83 -21.07
CA SER A 67 2.59 -18.16 -21.63
C SER A 67 3.49 -19.00 -20.74
N SER A 68 3.28 -20.31 -20.76
CA SER A 68 4.41 -21.22 -20.66
C SER A 68 4.99 -21.28 -22.07
N THR A 69 6.04 -20.50 -22.35
CA THR A 69 6.73 -20.53 -23.63
C THR A 69 8.11 -21.14 -23.46
N GLU A 70 8.30 -22.29 -24.09
CA GLU A 70 9.61 -22.87 -24.31
C GLU A 70 10.44 -21.96 -25.24
N GLY A 71 11.71 -21.73 -24.88
CA GLY A 71 12.61 -20.82 -25.60
C GLY A 71 12.43 -19.33 -25.28
N ALA A 72 11.58 -18.98 -24.30
CA ALA A 72 11.56 -17.63 -23.75
C ALA A 72 12.90 -17.30 -23.08
N VAL A 73 13.35 -16.05 -23.20
CA VAL A 73 14.59 -15.58 -22.55
C VAL A 73 14.39 -15.52 -21.03
N ILE A 74 15.44 -15.89 -20.27
CA ILE A 74 15.48 -15.64 -18.84
C ILE A 74 15.99 -14.20 -18.65
N PRO A 75 15.18 -13.28 -18.11
CA PRO A 75 15.59 -11.89 -17.99
C PRO A 75 16.57 -11.70 -16.83
N ARG A 76 17.39 -10.65 -16.95
CA ARG A 76 18.22 -10.13 -15.85
C ARG A 76 17.66 -8.78 -15.41
N LEU A 77 17.57 -8.58 -14.10
CA LEU A 77 16.94 -7.42 -13.48
C LEU A 77 17.92 -6.80 -12.49
N PHE A 78 17.91 -5.48 -12.40
CA PHE A 78 18.69 -4.70 -11.44
C PHE A 78 17.79 -3.64 -10.79
N GLY A 79 17.91 -3.49 -9.47
CA GLY A 79 17.11 -2.58 -8.67
C GLY A 79 15.69 -3.09 -8.42
N ARG A 80 14.74 -2.16 -8.38
CA ARG A 80 13.30 -2.43 -8.15
C ARG A 80 12.52 -2.29 -9.44
N MET A 81 11.99 -3.38 -9.97
CA MET A 81 11.25 -3.34 -11.23
C MET A 81 10.08 -4.31 -11.25
N ARG A 82 9.00 -3.91 -11.95
CA ARG A 82 7.86 -4.78 -12.22
C ARG A 82 8.17 -5.66 -13.42
N ILE A 83 8.03 -6.98 -13.27
CA ILE A 83 8.26 -7.95 -14.34
C ILE A 83 7.13 -8.98 -14.39
N GLY A 84 6.74 -9.38 -15.59
CA GLY A 84 5.90 -10.55 -15.82
C GLY A 84 6.77 -11.80 -15.88
N GLY A 85 6.30 -12.91 -15.33
CA GLY A 85 7.07 -14.16 -15.36
C GLY A 85 6.62 -15.14 -16.42
N ASN A 86 7.35 -16.25 -16.55
CA ASN A 86 7.05 -17.38 -17.44
C ASN A 86 6.61 -18.57 -16.60
N ILE A 87 5.53 -19.27 -16.97
CA ILE A 87 5.08 -20.45 -16.20
C ILE A 87 6.00 -21.63 -16.51
N ILE A 88 6.61 -22.19 -15.46
CA ILE A 88 7.57 -23.29 -15.55
C ILE A 88 7.02 -24.61 -15.00
N TRP A 89 5.92 -24.56 -14.26
CA TRP A 89 5.23 -25.74 -13.73
C TRP A 89 3.77 -25.38 -13.42
N ALA A 90 2.84 -26.30 -13.66
CA ALA A 90 1.44 -26.15 -13.27
C ALA A 90 0.79 -27.54 -13.10
N THR A 91 -0.22 -27.62 -12.24
CA THR A 91 -1.13 -28.77 -12.18
C THR A 91 -2.36 -28.53 -13.04
N ASP A 92 -3.15 -29.58 -13.27
CA ASP A 92 -4.52 -29.43 -13.74
C ASP A 92 -5.34 -28.58 -12.75
N PHE A 93 -6.39 -27.93 -13.26
CA PHE A 93 -7.33 -27.18 -12.41
C PHE A 93 -8.07 -28.14 -11.47
N ARG A 94 -8.16 -27.75 -10.18
CA ARG A 94 -9.05 -28.42 -9.23
C ARG A 94 -10.42 -27.74 -9.31
N GLU A 95 -11.43 -28.50 -9.71
CA GLU A 95 -12.83 -28.05 -9.71
C GLU A 95 -13.50 -28.44 -8.38
N GLU A 96 -14.24 -27.51 -7.80
CA GLU A 96 -15.07 -27.74 -6.61
C GLU A 96 -16.51 -27.30 -6.91
N VAL A 97 -17.46 -28.23 -6.73
CA VAL A 97 -18.87 -28.04 -7.11
C VAL A 97 -19.72 -27.83 -5.86
N ASN A 98 -20.18 -26.60 -5.65
CA ASN A 98 -21.06 -26.25 -4.54
C ASN A 98 -22.51 -26.20 -5.01
N THR A 99 -23.30 -27.19 -4.58
CA THR A 99 -24.73 -27.24 -4.89
C THR A 99 -25.55 -26.76 -3.69
N THR A 100 -26.20 -25.62 -3.81
CA THR A 100 -27.17 -25.14 -2.83
C THR A 100 -28.58 -25.30 -3.36
N SER A 101 -29.44 -25.96 -2.57
CA SER A 101 -30.86 -26.14 -2.87
C SER A 101 -31.68 -25.27 -1.93
N GLN A 102 -32.39 -24.28 -2.46
CA GLN A 102 -33.40 -23.54 -1.70
C GLN A 102 -34.80 -24.08 -2.07
N GLY A 103 -35.46 -24.71 -1.10
CA GLY A 103 -36.90 -25.01 -1.09
C GLY A 103 -37.54 -24.25 0.07
N GLY A 104 -38.70 -23.62 -0.05
CA GLY A 104 -39.91 -24.11 -0.71
C GLY A 104 -40.95 -24.41 0.38
N GLY A 105 -41.32 -23.40 1.17
CA GLY A 105 -42.40 -23.52 2.17
C GLY A 105 -43.76 -23.74 1.49
N LYS A 106 -44.66 -24.46 2.18
CA LYS A 106 -46.02 -24.88 1.74
C LYS A 106 -46.67 -23.88 0.77
N GLY A 107 -46.67 -24.23 -0.51
CA GLY A 107 -47.26 -23.45 -1.60
C GLY A 107 -46.34 -23.43 -2.81
N SER A 108 -46.42 -24.50 -3.62
CA SER A 108 -45.91 -24.65 -5.01
C SER A 108 -45.00 -23.53 -5.56
N LYS A 109 -43.80 -23.34 -4.98
CA LYS A 109 -42.75 -22.53 -5.60
C LYS A 109 -41.66 -23.48 -6.13
N PRO A 110 -41.14 -23.25 -7.35
CA PRO A 110 -40.12 -24.10 -7.94
C PRO A 110 -38.85 -24.11 -7.07
N LYS A 111 -38.29 -25.31 -6.86
CA LYS A 111 -37.01 -25.51 -6.15
C LYS A 111 -35.90 -24.90 -6.99
N VAL A 112 -35.26 -23.83 -6.49
CA VAL A 112 -34.09 -23.25 -7.15
C VAL A 112 -32.87 -23.99 -6.61
N THR A 113 -32.20 -24.71 -7.51
CA THR A 113 -30.91 -25.35 -7.23
C THR A 113 -29.84 -24.52 -7.91
N THR A 114 -28.98 -23.87 -7.12
CA THR A 114 -27.84 -23.12 -7.63
C THR A 114 -26.62 -24.01 -7.53
N THR A 115 -25.99 -24.32 -8.66
CA THR A 115 -24.71 -25.04 -8.73
C THR A 115 -23.62 -24.04 -9.07
N GLU A 116 -22.67 -23.86 -8.16
CA GLU A 116 -21.51 -23.00 -8.33
C GLU A 116 -20.27 -23.86 -8.59
N TYR A 117 -19.46 -23.48 -9.58
CA TYR A 117 -18.21 -24.13 -9.93
C TYR A 117 -17.05 -23.20 -9.53
N LEU A 118 -16.25 -23.65 -8.58
CA LEU A 118 -15.02 -22.97 -8.15
C LEU A 118 -13.83 -23.67 -8.78
N TYR A 119 -12.88 -22.89 -9.31
CA TYR A 119 -11.68 -23.42 -9.94
C TYR A 119 -10.45 -22.92 -9.20
N PHE A 120 -9.54 -23.84 -8.89
CA PHE A 120 -8.28 -23.53 -8.23
C PHE A 120 -7.11 -23.99 -9.10
N ALA A 121 -6.04 -23.19 -9.14
CA ALA A 121 -4.82 -23.51 -9.87
C ALA A 121 -3.60 -23.51 -8.95
N SER A 122 -2.72 -24.48 -9.16
CA SER A 122 -1.37 -24.47 -8.57
C SER A 122 -0.32 -24.41 -9.66
N PHE A 123 0.59 -23.45 -9.57
CA PHE A 123 1.55 -23.18 -10.64
C PHE A 123 2.78 -22.43 -10.12
N ALA A 124 3.88 -22.53 -10.86
CA ALA A 124 5.13 -21.85 -10.60
C ALA A 124 5.49 -20.91 -11.75
N VAL A 125 5.99 -19.73 -11.40
CA VAL A 125 6.31 -18.64 -12.31
C VAL A 125 7.77 -18.25 -12.15
N ALA A 126 8.59 -18.46 -13.18
CA ALA A 126 9.97 -17.97 -13.24
C ALA A 126 9.99 -16.46 -13.50
N LEU A 127 10.85 -15.74 -12.77
CA LEU A 127 10.95 -14.28 -12.82
C LEU A 127 12.19 -13.81 -13.55
N CYS A 128 13.38 -14.12 -13.01
CA CYS A 128 14.66 -13.69 -13.55
C CYS A 128 15.79 -14.63 -13.14
N GLU A 129 16.92 -14.52 -13.83
CA GLU A 129 18.17 -15.20 -13.47
C GLU A 129 18.75 -14.59 -12.19
N GLY A 130 19.35 -15.41 -11.33
CA GLY A 130 20.16 -15.00 -10.18
C GLY A 130 19.36 -14.57 -8.96
N GLU A 131 20.11 -14.26 -7.90
CA GLU A 131 19.54 -13.97 -6.57
C GLU A 131 18.79 -12.63 -6.53
N ILE A 132 17.54 -12.68 -6.06
CA ILE A 132 16.71 -11.53 -5.70
C ILE A 132 16.59 -11.48 -4.17
N THR A 133 16.38 -10.28 -3.63
CA THR A 133 16.28 -10.06 -2.18
C THR A 133 14.84 -9.93 -1.70
N GLY A 134 13.87 -9.75 -2.60
CA GLY A 134 12.48 -9.67 -2.21
C GLY A 134 11.50 -9.57 -3.36
N ILE A 135 10.23 -9.84 -3.02
CA ILE A 135 9.06 -9.60 -3.86
C ILE A 135 8.14 -8.64 -3.13
N GLY A 136 7.78 -7.56 -3.81
CA GLY A 136 6.84 -6.56 -3.34
C GLY A 136 5.42 -6.84 -3.82
N ARG A 137 4.79 -5.80 -4.38
CA ARG A 137 3.42 -5.89 -4.89
C ARG A 137 3.29 -6.94 -6.00
N VAL A 138 2.15 -7.62 -6.00
CA VAL A 138 1.73 -8.56 -7.03
C VAL A 138 0.53 -7.97 -7.76
N TRP A 139 0.50 -8.12 -9.07
CA TRP A 139 -0.64 -7.71 -9.89
C TRP A 139 -1.14 -8.89 -10.72
N ALA A 140 -2.46 -9.03 -10.76
CA ALA A 140 -3.17 -9.96 -11.62
C ALA A 140 -3.96 -9.15 -12.67
N ASP A 141 -3.78 -9.47 -13.95
CA ASP A 141 -4.42 -8.79 -15.09
C ASP A 141 -4.27 -7.26 -15.06
N GLY A 142 -3.09 -6.80 -14.64
CA GLY A 142 -2.76 -5.38 -14.56
C GLY A 142 -3.18 -4.67 -13.27
N LYS A 143 -4.05 -5.27 -12.45
CA LYS A 143 -4.56 -4.68 -11.20
C LYS A 143 -3.85 -5.25 -9.97
N PRO A 144 -3.65 -4.45 -8.91
CA PRO A 144 -3.07 -4.96 -7.66
C PRO A 144 -3.89 -6.15 -7.16
N MET A 145 -3.21 -7.24 -6.83
CA MET A 145 -3.81 -8.44 -6.27
C MET A 145 -3.65 -8.42 -4.76
N ASP A 146 -4.75 -8.64 -4.04
CA ASP A 146 -4.68 -8.90 -2.61
C ASP A 146 -4.09 -10.29 -2.38
N MET A 147 -3.03 -10.35 -1.58
CA MET A 147 -2.32 -11.59 -1.26
C MET A 147 -2.81 -12.20 0.05
N THR A 148 -3.78 -11.56 0.73
CA THR A 148 -4.39 -12.06 1.96
C THR A 148 -5.08 -13.40 1.69
N GLY A 149 -4.70 -14.42 2.46
CA GLY A 149 -5.26 -15.78 2.30
C GLY A 149 -4.78 -16.55 1.08
N VAL A 150 -3.92 -15.96 0.23
CA VAL A 150 -3.28 -16.66 -0.89
C VAL A 150 -2.12 -17.48 -0.33
N THR A 151 -2.09 -18.78 -0.63
CA THR A 151 -0.95 -19.63 -0.30
C THR A 151 0.09 -19.54 -1.39
N TRP A 152 1.23 -18.90 -1.08
CA TRP A 152 2.32 -18.72 -2.04
C TRP A 152 3.67 -18.78 -1.35
N ARG A 153 4.71 -19.07 -2.14
CA ARG A 153 6.12 -19.06 -1.74
C ARG A 153 6.94 -18.47 -2.87
N TRP A 154 8.09 -17.92 -2.55
CA TRP A 154 9.06 -17.51 -3.55
C TRP A 154 10.44 -18.00 -3.19
N TYR A 155 11.27 -18.12 -4.23
CA TYR A 155 12.61 -18.65 -4.16
C TYR A 155 13.55 -17.60 -4.73
N PRO A 156 14.66 -17.29 -4.01
CA PRO A 156 15.49 -16.15 -4.34
C PRO A 156 16.29 -16.32 -5.63
N GLY A 157 16.50 -17.55 -6.11
CA GLY A 157 17.28 -17.83 -7.30
C GLY A 157 18.76 -18.06 -7.05
N ASN A 158 19.17 -18.27 -5.80
CA ASN A 158 20.56 -18.64 -5.50
C ASN A 158 20.85 -20.12 -5.80
N GLU A 159 22.13 -20.45 -5.89
CA GLU A 159 22.59 -21.80 -6.26
C GLU A 159 22.35 -22.86 -5.16
N VAL A 160 22.06 -22.42 -3.93
CA VAL A 160 21.83 -23.32 -2.79
C VAL A 160 20.36 -23.66 -2.57
N GLN A 161 19.44 -22.98 -3.26
CA GLN A 161 18.01 -23.20 -3.07
C GLN A 161 17.61 -24.65 -3.41
N GLY A 162 16.67 -25.17 -2.62
CA GLY A 162 16.15 -26.52 -2.76
C GLY A 162 14.89 -26.59 -3.64
N PRO A 163 14.46 -27.82 -3.99
CA PRO A 163 13.16 -28.05 -4.64
C PRO A 163 11.99 -27.56 -3.79
N ASP A 164 10.92 -27.06 -4.44
CA ASP A 164 9.71 -26.67 -3.73
C ASP A 164 9.01 -27.90 -3.11
N PRO A 165 8.64 -27.88 -1.81
CA PRO A 165 8.04 -29.04 -1.14
C PRO A 165 6.71 -29.50 -1.74
N PHE A 166 5.88 -28.57 -2.23
CA PHE A 166 4.57 -28.89 -2.80
C PHE A 166 4.69 -29.46 -4.20
N ILE A 167 5.57 -28.87 -5.03
CA ILE A 167 5.92 -29.46 -6.32
C ILE A 167 6.52 -30.86 -6.09
N SER A 168 7.40 -31.00 -5.10
CA SER A 168 7.99 -32.31 -4.72
C SER A 168 6.95 -33.31 -4.24
N ALA A 169 5.91 -32.88 -3.54
CA ALA A 169 4.82 -33.76 -3.12
C ALA A 169 3.98 -34.25 -4.31
N LYS A 170 3.81 -33.41 -5.35
CA LYS A 170 3.03 -33.74 -6.55
C LYS A 170 3.81 -34.56 -7.57
N MET A 171 5.08 -34.23 -7.80
CA MET A 171 5.91 -34.81 -8.85
C MET A 171 6.85 -35.92 -8.34
N GLY A 172 7.08 -35.99 -7.03
CA GLY A 172 8.10 -36.82 -6.40
C GLY A 172 9.47 -36.13 -6.36
N ALA A 173 10.23 -36.41 -5.30
CA ALA A 173 11.50 -35.74 -5.02
C ALA A 173 12.56 -35.90 -6.13
N ALA A 174 12.61 -37.06 -6.79
CA ALA A 174 13.56 -37.31 -7.87
C ALA A 174 13.24 -36.53 -9.16
N SER A 175 11.99 -36.12 -9.35
CA SER A 175 11.50 -35.47 -10.56
C SER A 175 11.25 -33.96 -10.38
N THR A 176 11.60 -33.41 -9.21
CA THR A 176 11.36 -32.00 -8.91
C THR A 176 12.65 -31.20 -9.02
N PRO A 177 12.77 -30.33 -10.03
CA PRO A 177 13.93 -29.45 -10.15
C PRO A 177 13.94 -28.40 -9.02
N ALA A 178 15.14 -28.01 -8.62
CA ALA A 178 15.36 -26.91 -7.66
C ALA A 178 15.42 -25.53 -8.33
N TYR A 179 15.38 -25.47 -9.67
CA TYR A 179 15.49 -24.25 -10.48
C TYR A 179 16.61 -23.30 -10.02
N ARG A 180 17.76 -23.86 -9.63
CA ARG A 180 18.92 -23.08 -9.15
C ARG A 180 19.35 -22.04 -10.18
N GLY A 181 19.76 -20.87 -9.70
CA GLY A 181 20.10 -19.74 -10.57
C GLY A 181 18.88 -19.02 -11.17
N THR A 182 17.64 -19.40 -10.82
CA THR A 182 16.42 -18.72 -11.28
C THR A 182 15.51 -18.41 -10.10
N ALA A 183 15.16 -17.12 -9.95
CA ALA A 183 14.16 -16.70 -8.98
C ALA A 183 12.77 -17.06 -9.49
N TYR A 184 11.94 -17.69 -8.66
CA TYR A 184 10.59 -18.12 -9.05
C TYR A 184 9.60 -18.05 -7.90
N VAL A 185 8.31 -18.00 -8.24
CA VAL A 185 7.18 -17.94 -7.30
C VAL A 185 6.31 -19.16 -7.50
N VAL A 186 5.79 -19.75 -6.43
CA VAL A 186 4.84 -20.86 -6.44
C VAL A 186 3.54 -20.39 -5.79
N PHE A 187 2.42 -20.62 -6.46
CA PHE A 187 1.08 -20.49 -5.91
C PHE A 187 0.49 -21.88 -5.69
N GLU A 188 -0.13 -22.08 -4.54
CA GLU A 188 -0.91 -23.27 -4.22
C GLU A 188 -2.39 -22.92 -4.19
N GLU A 189 -3.19 -23.69 -4.93
CA GLU A 189 -4.65 -23.59 -4.93
C GLU A 189 -5.17 -22.16 -5.01
N LEU A 190 -4.62 -21.35 -5.92
CA LEU A 190 -5.09 -20.00 -6.16
C LEU A 190 -6.53 -20.04 -6.66
N ASP A 191 -7.46 -19.39 -5.93
CA ASP A 191 -8.85 -19.23 -6.34
C ASP A 191 -8.95 -18.38 -7.61
N LEU A 192 -9.56 -18.94 -8.65
CA LEU A 192 -9.74 -18.30 -9.95
C LEU A 192 -11.09 -17.60 -10.11
N SER A 193 -11.97 -17.66 -9.11
CA SER A 193 -13.29 -17.03 -9.15
C SER A 193 -13.21 -15.53 -9.48
N ALA A 194 -12.26 -14.82 -8.87
CA ALA A 194 -11.99 -13.40 -9.11
C ALA A 194 -11.42 -13.09 -10.51
N PHE A 195 -10.92 -14.12 -11.21
CA PHE A 195 -10.24 -13.99 -12.50
C PHE A 195 -11.06 -14.58 -13.65
N GLY A 196 -12.36 -14.80 -13.45
CA GLY A 196 -13.24 -15.39 -14.46
C GLY A 196 -12.92 -16.86 -14.74
N ASN A 197 -12.48 -17.60 -13.72
CA ASN A 197 -12.14 -19.02 -13.79
C ASN A 197 -11.06 -19.36 -14.82
N ARG A 198 -10.12 -18.44 -15.02
CA ARG A 198 -8.90 -18.66 -15.81
C ARG A 198 -7.69 -18.23 -15.02
N LEU A 199 -6.53 -18.71 -15.47
CA LEU A 199 -5.27 -18.26 -14.92
C LEU A 199 -5.05 -16.76 -15.25
N PRO A 200 -4.85 -15.90 -14.24
CA PRO A 200 -4.58 -14.48 -14.49
C PRO A 200 -3.17 -14.24 -15.02
N GLN A 201 -2.99 -13.10 -15.65
CA GLN A 201 -1.67 -12.58 -16.03
C GLN A 201 -1.00 -12.01 -14.79
N ILE A 202 0.01 -12.70 -14.25
CA ILE A 202 0.65 -12.28 -12.99
C ILE A 202 1.97 -11.56 -13.27
N SER A 203 2.14 -10.41 -12.62
CA SER A 203 3.39 -9.65 -12.62
C SER A 203 3.76 -9.25 -11.20
N PHE A 204 5.05 -9.09 -10.96
CA PHE A 204 5.63 -8.96 -9.63
C PHE A 204 6.55 -7.77 -9.58
N GLU A 205 6.54 -7.05 -8.46
CA GLU A 205 7.56 -6.09 -8.10
C GLU A 205 8.73 -6.88 -7.52
N VAL A 206 9.86 -6.89 -8.21
CA VAL A 206 11.05 -7.64 -7.81
C VAL A 206 12.12 -6.68 -7.34
N PHE A 207 12.75 -7.02 -6.21
CA PHE A 207 13.90 -6.32 -5.67
C PHE A 207 15.16 -7.15 -5.91
N ARG A 208 16.10 -6.60 -6.67
CA ARG A 208 17.41 -7.18 -6.91
C ARG A 208 18.48 -6.08 -6.85
N PRO A 209 18.89 -5.67 -5.65
CA PRO A 209 19.94 -4.69 -5.49
C PRO A 209 21.25 -5.22 -6.05
N LEU A 210 22.09 -4.30 -6.53
CA LEU A 210 23.49 -4.58 -6.80
C LEU A 210 24.21 -4.50 -5.46
N ALA A 211 24.28 -5.58 -4.69
CA ALA A 211 24.85 -5.58 -3.34
C ALA A 211 26.37 -5.90 -3.34
N ASP A 212 27.09 -5.50 -4.40
CA ASP A 212 28.53 -5.69 -4.50
C ASP A 212 29.28 -4.75 -3.53
N PRO A 213 30.49 -5.09 -3.07
CA PRO A 213 31.23 -4.27 -2.10
C PRO A 213 31.60 -2.85 -2.56
N ASP A 214 31.45 -2.55 -3.85
CA ASP A 214 31.75 -1.25 -4.46
C ASP A 214 30.51 -0.45 -4.87
N THR A 215 29.30 -0.92 -4.53
CA THR A 215 28.04 -0.24 -4.83
C THR A 215 27.47 0.47 -3.61
N ALA A 216 26.53 1.40 -3.83
CA ALA A 216 25.87 2.08 -2.73
C ALA A 216 25.08 1.09 -1.84
N GLU A 217 24.37 0.15 -2.44
CA GLU A 217 23.55 -0.83 -1.74
C GLU A 217 24.39 -1.82 -0.90
N GLY A 218 25.62 -2.12 -1.33
CA GLY A 218 26.56 -2.95 -0.58
C GLY A 218 27.37 -2.20 0.49
N LEU A 219 27.58 -0.89 0.32
CA LEU A 219 28.39 -0.06 1.23
C LEU A 219 27.58 0.63 2.35
N VAL A 220 26.27 0.82 2.18
CA VAL A 220 25.46 1.55 3.14
C VAL A 220 25.09 0.64 4.32
N GLU A 221 25.79 0.83 5.43
CA GLU A 221 25.56 0.08 6.69
C GLU A 221 24.57 0.78 7.64
N ALA A 222 24.34 2.09 7.43
CA ALA A 222 23.49 2.90 8.29
C ALA A 222 22.71 3.96 7.52
N VAL A 223 21.48 4.23 7.96
CA VAL A 223 20.62 5.27 7.39
C VAL A 223 20.02 6.18 8.44
N THR A 224 19.67 7.41 8.04
CA THR A 224 18.88 8.35 8.86
C THR A 224 17.43 8.33 8.37
N MET A 225 16.49 7.99 9.26
CA MET A 225 15.07 7.87 8.92
C MET A 225 14.36 9.21 9.03
N ILE A 226 14.12 9.83 7.88
CA ILE A 226 13.32 11.04 7.69
C ILE A 226 11.86 10.67 7.34
N PRO A 227 10.85 11.55 7.51
CA PRO A 227 10.90 13.02 7.61
C PRO A 227 11.17 13.62 9.00
N ALA A 228 11.27 12.83 10.08
CA ALA A 228 11.31 13.27 11.48
C ALA A 228 9.99 13.83 12.06
N SER A 229 9.16 14.43 11.22
CA SER A 229 7.88 15.04 11.58
C SER A 229 6.69 14.33 10.92
N GLY A 230 5.56 14.35 11.61
CA GLY A 230 4.29 13.75 11.23
C GLY A 230 3.74 12.99 12.43
N GLU A 231 2.55 13.39 12.89
CA GLU A 231 1.99 12.99 14.19
C GLU A 231 1.90 11.47 14.39
N PHE A 232 1.70 10.70 13.30
CA PHE A 232 1.52 9.24 13.32
C PHE A 232 2.43 8.49 12.32
N THR A 233 3.40 9.17 11.72
CA THR A 233 4.23 8.62 10.63
C THR A 233 4.99 7.34 11.00
N TYR A 234 5.32 7.18 12.28
CA TYR A 234 6.05 6.04 12.82
C TYR A 234 5.18 4.91 13.37
N ALA A 235 3.84 5.07 13.37
CA ALA A 235 2.95 4.03 13.85
C ALA A 235 3.00 2.83 12.90
N THR A 236 3.12 1.62 13.45
CA THR A 236 3.21 0.37 12.68
C THR A 236 1.84 -0.22 12.34
N ALA A 237 0.78 0.36 12.89
CA ALA A 237 -0.61 0.01 12.61
C ALA A 237 -1.35 1.17 11.92
N PRO A 238 -2.40 0.88 11.13
CA PRO A 238 -3.25 1.90 10.54
C PRO A 238 -3.83 2.88 11.57
N VAL A 239 -3.56 4.17 11.39
CA VAL A 239 -4.21 5.26 12.12
C VAL A 239 -5.14 5.99 11.16
N LYS A 240 -6.38 6.23 11.59
CA LYS A 240 -7.39 6.93 10.79
C LYS A 240 -7.90 8.15 11.57
N LYS A 241 -8.00 9.30 10.90
CA LYS A 241 -8.68 10.49 11.41
C LYS A 241 -10.15 10.47 11.03
N THR A 242 -11.02 10.95 11.92
CA THR A 242 -12.44 11.16 11.61
C THR A 242 -12.62 12.49 10.88
N THR A 243 -13.41 12.49 9.81
CA THR A 243 -13.72 13.66 8.98
C THR A 243 -15.23 13.91 8.94
N GLY A 244 -15.64 15.13 9.28
CA GLY A 244 -17.04 15.56 9.26
C GLY A 244 -17.91 14.93 10.36
N SER A 245 -19.18 15.33 10.42
CA SER A 245 -20.16 14.86 11.41
C SER A 245 -20.73 13.46 11.12
N GLY A 246 -20.46 12.90 9.95
CA GLY A 246 -21.00 11.62 9.48
C GLY A 246 -20.16 10.37 9.79
N GLY A 247 -19.07 10.50 10.57
CA GLY A 247 -18.23 9.36 10.94
C GLY A 247 -17.32 8.81 9.84
N ALA A 248 -17.19 9.49 8.71
CA ALA A 248 -16.21 9.14 7.68
C ALA A 248 -14.78 9.20 8.25
N THR A 249 -13.89 8.34 7.76
CA THR A 249 -12.50 8.31 8.23
C THR A 249 -11.52 8.33 7.06
N VAL A 250 -10.36 8.94 7.28
CA VAL A 250 -9.25 9.03 6.32
C VAL A 250 -7.99 8.53 7.00
N ALA A 251 -7.17 7.76 6.29
CA ALA A 251 -5.92 7.25 6.83
C ALA A 251 -4.88 8.36 7.01
N GLU A 252 -4.09 8.29 8.09
CA GLU A 252 -2.98 9.20 8.37
C GLU A 252 -1.62 8.62 7.93
N ASN A 253 -1.48 7.29 7.88
CA ASN A 253 -0.20 6.60 7.65
C ASN A 253 -0.29 5.40 6.68
N LEU A 254 -1.20 5.45 5.70
CA LEU A 254 -1.43 4.39 4.69
C LEU A 254 -1.32 4.95 3.27
N ASN A 255 -0.19 5.57 2.94
CA ASN A 255 0.02 6.23 1.66
C ASN A 255 0.65 5.29 0.61
N ALA A 256 1.47 4.33 1.04
CA ALA A 256 2.25 3.47 0.15
C ALA A 256 1.46 2.26 -0.38
N ILE A 257 0.73 1.58 0.51
CA ILE A 257 -0.08 0.39 0.24
C ILE A 257 -1.34 0.49 1.11
N THR A 258 -2.48 0.08 0.56
CA THR A 258 -3.74 0.02 1.32
C THR A 258 -3.59 -0.86 2.55
N ASP A 259 -4.11 -0.40 3.69
CA ASP A 259 -4.17 -1.14 4.96
C ASP A 259 -2.82 -1.55 5.60
N THR A 260 -1.68 -1.15 5.02
CA THR A 260 -0.35 -1.36 5.63
C THR A 260 0.28 -0.03 6.01
N ALA A 261 0.76 0.09 7.24
CA ALA A 261 1.40 1.31 7.73
C ALA A 261 2.67 1.64 6.93
N ASP A 262 2.84 2.93 6.60
CA ASP A 262 3.93 3.40 5.74
C ASP A 262 5.32 3.03 6.24
N ILE A 263 5.55 3.05 7.56
CA ILE A 263 6.84 2.67 8.14
C ILE A 263 7.17 1.19 7.92
N VAL A 264 6.18 0.31 7.98
CA VAL A 264 6.37 -1.14 7.75
C VAL A 264 6.80 -1.35 6.30
N VAL A 265 6.08 -0.73 5.36
CA VAL A 265 6.41 -0.77 3.93
C VAL A 265 7.80 -0.18 3.66
N ALA A 266 8.17 0.91 4.33
CA ALA A 266 9.48 1.53 4.17
C ALA A 266 10.61 0.62 4.68
N LEU A 267 10.43 -0.03 5.83
CA LEU A 267 11.40 -0.96 6.40
C LEU A 267 11.54 -2.25 5.60
N ASP A 268 10.45 -2.80 5.05
CA ASP A 268 10.49 -3.96 4.15
C ASP A 268 11.34 -3.66 2.90
N ARG A 269 11.13 -2.47 2.33
CA ARG A 269 11.87 -2.00 1.16
C ARG A 269 13.32 -1.71 1.49
N LEU A 270 13.60 -1.12 2.65
CA LEU A 270 14.97 -0.88 3.11
C LEU A 270 15.75 -2.19 3.19
N HIS A 271 15.15 -3.21 3.83
CA HIS A 271 15.79 -4.52 3.96
C HIS A 271 16.00 -5.21 2.61
N SER A 272 15.03 -5.06 1.70
CA SER A 272 15.13 -5.64 0.36
C SER A 272 16.19 -4.92 -0.52
N LEU A 273 16.33 -3.60 -0.41
CA LEU A 273 17.19 -2.83 -1.31
C LEU A 273 18.60 -2.57 -0.78
N ALA A 274 18.77 -2.53 0.53
CA ALA A 274 20.05 -2.24 1.16
C ALA A 274 20.31 -3.27 2.27
N PRO A 275 20.62 -4.53 1.91
CA PRO A 275 20.75 -5.62 2.88
C PRO A 275 21.93 -5.45 3.85
N ALA A 276 22.89 -4.59 3.51
CA ALA A 276 24.00 -4.23 4.40
C ALA A 276 23.58 -3.30 5.56
N VAL A 277 22.40 -2.68 5.50
CA VAL A 277 21.93 -1.77 6.54
C VAL A 277 21.65 -2.53 7.82
N GLU A 278 22.44 -2.23 8.85
CA GLU A 278 22.32 -2.79 10.19
C GLU A 278 21.93 -1.73 11.23
N SER A 279 21.98 -0.43 10.88
CA SER A 279 21.72 0.67 11.82
C SER A 279 20.81 1.75 11.25
N VAL A 280 19.91 2.26 12.08
CA VAL A 280 18.98 3.34 11.73
C VAL A 280 19.02 4.43 12.80
N SER A 281 19.25 5.67 12.37
CA SER A 281 19.03 6.85 13.20
C SER A 281 17.58 7.30 13.03
N LEU A 282 16.73 7.04 14.04
CA LEU A 282 15.32 7.43 14.04
C LEU A 282 15.21 8.88 14.46
N VAL A 283 14.91 9.76 13.50
CA VAL A 283 14.82 11.19 13.75
C VAL A 283 13.43 11.51 14.32
N VAL A 284 13.35 12.27 15.42
CA VAL A 284 12.06 12.63 16.04
C VAL A 284 12.02 14.14 16.28
N ALA A 285 11.13 14.81 15.56
CA ALA A 285 11.05 16.26 15.52
C ALA A 285 10.36 16.86 16.76
N TRP A 286 11.00 17.85 17.37
CA TRP A 286 10.46 18.73 18.41
C TRP A 286 10.54 20.18 17.91
N PHE A 287 9.75 21.07 18.53
CA PHE A 287 9.66 22.46 18.09
C PHE A 287 10.31 23.40 19.08
N GLY A 288 11.21 24.24 18.57
CA GLY A 288 11.70 25.43 19.23
C GLY A 288 11.06 26.66 18.60
N ASP A 289 10.84 27.70 19.41
CA ASP A 289 10.13 28.91 18.98
C ASP A 289 11.02 30.16 18.95
N ASP A 290 12.32 30.02 19.20
CA ASP A 290 13.25 31.15 19.30
C ASP A 290 14.65 30.72 18.85
N LEU A 291 15.31 31.53 18.01
CA LEU A 291 16.68 31.29 17.56
C LEU A 291 17.71 31.55 18.68
N ARG A 292 17.33 32.22 19.78
CA ARG A 292 18.22 32.47 20.92
C ARG A 292 18.14 31.29 21.88
N ALA A 293 19.19 30.47 21.95
CA ALA A 293 19.22 29.23 22.73
C ALA A 293 18.70 29.36 24.18
N GLY A 294 19.07 30.43 24.90
CA GLY A 294 18.60 30.65 26.29
C GLY A 294 17.13 31.04 26.45
N ASN A 295 16.42 31.34 25.35
CA ASN A 295 15.01 31.73 25.35
C ASN A 295 14.12 30.73 24.59
N CYS A 296 14.73 29.79 23.86
CA CYS A 296 14.04 28.82 23.03
C CYS A 296 13.27 27.84 23.90
N LYS A 297 11.95 27.75 23.70
CA LYS A 297 11.12 26.74 24.38
C LYS A 297 10.97 25.53 23.48
N VAL A 298 11.49 24.39 23.93
CA VAL A 298 11.36 23.10 23.25
C VAL A 298 10.08 22.40 23.69
N ARG A 299 9.20 22.08 22.75
CA ARG A 299 7.87 21.52 23.03
C ARG A 299 7.37 20.65 21.85
N PRO A 300 6.47 19.70 22.10
CA PRO A 300 5.86 18.93 21.01
C PRO A 300 4.84 19.79 20.26
N GLY A 301 4.75 19.58 18.95
CA GLY A 301 3.89 20.35 18.05
C GLY A 301 2.82 19.53 17.34
N VAL A 302 1.71 20.16 16.98
CA VAL A 302 0.60 19.58 16.20
C VAL A 302 0.26 20.44 14.99
N GLU A 303 -0.23 19.81 13.93
CA GLU A 303 -0.57 20.48 12.65
C GLU A 303 -1.89 21.25 12.72
N VAL A 304 -2.80 20.75 13.54
CA VAL A 304 -4.16 21.27 13.73
C VAL A 304 -4.55 21.20 15.20
N ASP A 305 -5.38 22.15 15.63
CA ASP A 305 -5.89 22.25 17.00
C ASP A 305 -6.81 21.08 17.37
N THR A 306 -7.54 20.55 16.39
CA THR A 306 -8.57 19.54 16.56
C THR A 306 -8.38 18.41 15.55
N LYS A 307 -8.14 17.20 16.07
CA LYS A 307 -8.08 15.96 15.28
C LYS A 307 -8.44 14.79 16.18
N THR A 308 -9.45 14.03 15.79
CA THR A 308 -9.84 12.78 16.45
C THR A 308 -9.33 11.62 15.62
N THR A 309 -8.65 10.67 16.26
CA THR A 309 -7.98 9.54 15.61
C THR A 309 -8.32 8.22 16.28
N THR A 310 -8.29 7.15 15.49
CA THR A 310 -8.46 5.77 15.94
C THR A 310 -7.31 4.90 15.40
N PRO A 311 -6.88 3.87 16.15
CA PRO A 311 -7.36 3.45 17.46
C PRO A 311 -6.81 4.29 18.63
N SER A 312 -5.81 5.14 18.39
CA SER A 312 -5.08 5.86 19.44
C SER A 312 -5.09 7.36 19.19
N ALA A 313 -5.19 8.13 20.28
CA ALA A 313 -5.04 9.59 20.25
C ALA A 313 -3.56 9.99 20.26
N TRP A 314 -3.28 11.19 19.75
CA TRP A 314 -1.94 11.79 19.81
C TRP A 314 -1.63 12.30 21.22
N VAL A 315 -0.48 11.89 21.76
CA VAL A 315 0.12 12.38 23.01
C VAL A 315 1.65 12.28 22.88
N VAL A 316 2.36 13.29 23.38
CA VAL A 316 3.83 13.30 23.48
C VAL A 316 4.26 13.81 24.84
N ASN A 317 5.03 13.02 25.59
CA ASN A 317 5.49 13.32 26.94
C ASN A 317 4.35 13.77 27.88
N GLY A 318 3.19 13.12 27.78
CA GLY A 318 1.98 13.46 28.54
C GLY A 318 1.25 14.72 28.08
N VAL A 319 1.76 15.45 27.09
CA VAL A 319 1.10 16.62 26.49
C VAL A 319 0.05 16.14 25.49
N SER A 320 -1.22 16.45 25.77
CA SER A 320 -2.32 16.22 24.85
C SER A 320 -2.33 17.25 23.72
N ARG A 321 -3.02 16.96 22.61
CA ARG A 321 -3.19 17.93 21.49
C ARG A 321 -3.66 19.31 21.95
N ALA A 322 -4.61 19.36 22.89
CA ALA A 322 -5.18 20.61 23.38
C ALA A 322 -4.16 21.51 24.11
N SER A 323 -3.05 20.95 24.57
CA SER A 323 -1.97 21.66 25.26
C SER A 323 -0.68 21.73 24.44
N ALA A 324 -0.68 21.19 23.23
CA ALA A 324 0.48 21.16 22.34
C ALA A 324 0.70 22.51 21.65
N PHE A 325 1.92 22.73 21.16
CA PHE A 325 2.21 23.88 20.33
C PHE A 325 1.56 23.70 18.96
N LEU A 326 0.71 24.64 18.54
CA LEU A 326 0.18 24.63 17.18
C LEU A 326 1.27 25.18 16.25
N VAL A 327 1.69 24.35 15.30
CA VAL A 327 2.68 24.72 14.28
C VAL A 327 2.18 25.91 13.46
N SER A 328 3.08 26.82 13.13
CA SER A 328 2.78 27.99 12.31
C SER A 328 2.22 27.60 10.94
N ARG A 329 1.56 28.58 10.31
CA ARG A 329 0.89 28.40 9.03
C ARG A 329 1.44 29.35 8.01
N ASP A 330 1.49 28.88 6.77
CA ASP A 330 1.87 29.71 5.62
C ASP A 330 0.72 30.63 5.18
N ALA A 331 0.97 31.41 4.12
CA ALA A 331 0.00 32.36 3.60
C ALA A 331 -1.29 31.71 3.05
N GLU A 332 -1.26 30.40 2.77
CA GLU A 332 -2.41 29.63 2.31
C GLU A 332 -3.06 28.78 3.42
N ASP A 333 -2.78 29.12 4.69
CA ASP A 333 -3.31 28.45 5.88
C ASP A 333 -2.93 26.95 5.96
N ARG A 334 -1.78 26.58 5.41
CA ARG A 334 -1.23 25.21 5.54
C ARG A 334 -0.19 25.17 6.65
N PRO A 335 -0.11 24.08 7.43
CA PRO A 335 0.93 23.93 8.44
C PRO A 335 2.31 23.92 7.78
N VAL A 336 3.25 24.72 8.32
CA VAL A 336 4.62 24.84 7.77
C VAL A 336 5.44 23.57 8.01
N TYR A 337 5.14 22.85 9.10
CA TYR A 337 5.78 21.58 9.45
C TYR A 337 4.73 20.50 9.75
N GLY A 338 5.13 19.23 9.65
CA GLY A 338 4.35 18.12 10.24
C GLY A 338 4.48 18.12 11.76
N GLY A 339 3.55 17.50 12.49
CA GLY A 339 3.57 17.50 13.97
C GLY A 339 4.69 16.63 14.55
N THR A 340 4.93 16.71 15.86
CA THR A 340 5.85 15.80 16.56
C THR A 340 5.25 14.39 16.53
N PRO A 341 6.02 13.33 16.16
CA PRO A 341 5.54 11.95 16.22
C PRO A 341 5.06 11.56 17.62
N ALA A 342 3.90 10.90 17.72
CA ALA A 342 3.36 10.44 18.99
C ALA A 342 4.29 9.42 19.69
N ASP A 343 4.34 9.43 21.03
CA ASP A 343 5.24 8.55 21.80
C ASP A 343 5.04 7.07 21.45
N PHE A 344 3.78 6.63 21.36
CA PHE A 344 3.46 5.23 21.06
C PHE A 344 3.97 4.83 19.66
N ALA A 345 3.93 5.75 18.69
CA ALA A 345 4.38 5.52 17.33
C ALA A 345 5.90 5.39 17.28
N VAL A 346 6.63 6.24 18.02
CA VAL A 346 8.09 6.14 18.16
C VAL A 346 8.49 4.80 18.79
N VAL A 347 7.80 4.38 19.86
CA VAL A 347 8.06 3.10 20.52
C VAL A 347 7.80 1.93 19.57
N GLN A 348 6.68 1.94 18.84
CA GLN A 348 6.36 0.92 17.83
C GLN A 348 7.45 0.83 16.75
N ALA A 349 7.90 1.96 16.22
CA ALA A 349 8.98 1.98 15.23
C ALA A 349 10.29 1.40 15.75
N ILE A 350 10.69 1.75 16.98
CA ILE A 350 11.89 1.19 17.61
C ILE A 350 11.75 -0.33 17.78
N GLN A 351 10.59 -0.80 18.25
CA GLN A 351 10.34 -2.23 18.43
C GLN A 351 10.37 -2.99 17.10
N GLU A 352 9.73 -2.44 16.06
CA GLU A 352 9.70 -3.01 14.71
C GLU A 352 11.10 -3.11 14.10
N MET A 353 11.89 -2.03 14.18
CA MET A 353 13.28 -2.03 13.71
C MET A 353 14.13 -3.05 14.47
N ARG A 354 13.95 -3.16 15.80
CA ARG A 354 14.68 -4.14 16.63
C ARG A 354 14.28 -5.58 16.32
N ALA A 355 13.00 -5.83 16.04
CA ALA A 355 12.51 -7.15 15.62
C ALA A 355 13.13 -7.60 14.28
N ARG A 356 13.50 -6.64 13.42
CA ARG A 356 14.22 -6.86 12.15
C ARG A 356 15.74 -6.94 12.30
N GLY A 357 16.27 -6.87 13.53
CA GLY A 357 17.71 -6.92 13.81
C GLY A 357 18.45 -5.59 13.65
N LEU A 358 17.74 -4.47 13.42
CA LEU A 358 18.38 -3.16 13.25
C LEU A 358 18.78 -2.54 14.60
N ARG A 359 19.97 -1.93 14.64
CA ARG A 359 20.41 -1.06 15.74
C ARG A 359 19.77 0.30 15.59
N VAL A 360 19.09 0.78 16.62
CA VAL A 360 18.36 2.06 16.55
C VAL A 360 19.04 3.10 17.41
N THR A 361 19.36 4.25 16.82
CA THR A 361 19.77 5.46 17.53
C THR A 361 18.61 6.43 17.55
N PHE A 362 18.16 6.82 18.74
CA PHE A 362 17.16 7.88 18.87
C PHE A 362 17.84 9.24 18.60
N TYR A 363 17.37 9.95 17.58
CA TYR A 363 17.89 11.24 17.17
C TYR A 363 16.82 12.32 17.36
N PRO A 364 16.87 13.09 18.48
CA PRO A 364 16.02 14.25 18.64
C PRO A 364 16.42 15.36 17.66
N PHE A 365 15.46 15.87 16.90
CA PHE A 365 15.68 16.91 15.90
C PHE A 365 14.84 18.14 16.23
N LEU A 366 15.48 19.30 16.35
CA LEU A 366 14.80 20.53 16.73
C LEU A 366 14.47 21.34 15.47
N LEU A 367 13.17 21.42 15.14
CA LEU A 367 12.63 22.32 14.14
C LEU A 367 12.38 23.69 14.79
N LEU A 368 12.94 24.74 14.22
CA LEU A 368 12.72 26.11 14.70
C LEU A 368 11.55 26.72 13.96
N ASP A 369 10.39 26.76 14.62
CA ASP A 369 9.17 27.35 14.11
C ASP A 369 9.06 28.82 14.53
N VAL A 370 9.65 29.68 13.71
CA VAL A 370 9.74 31.12 13.93
C VAL A 370 9.10 31.82 12.73
N PRO A 371 7.80 32.15 12.78
CA PRO A 371 7.09 32.68 11.62
C PRO A 371 7.60 34.06 11.21
N LEU A 372 7.48 34.37 9.92
CA LEU A 372 7.79 35.69 9.39
C LEU A 372 6.96 36.78 10.09
N GLY A 373 7.58 37.92 10.34
CA GLY A 373 6.93 39.05 11.04
C GLY A 373 6.79 38.84 12.55
N ASN A 374 7.48 37.86 13.14
CA ASN A 374 7.58 37.73 14.60
C ASN A 374 8.19 38.99 15.23
N THR A 375 7.88 39.21 16.51
CA THR A 375 8.38 40.36 17.29
C THR A 375 9.56 39.99 18.19
N LYS A 376 10.18 38.81 17.97
CA LYS A 376 11.28 38.34 18.81
C LYS A 376 12.56 39.11 18.48
N PRO A 377 13.40 39.43 19.48
CA PRO A 377 14.71 40.03 19.24
C PRO A 377 15.56 39.21 18.27
N ASN A 378 16.09 39.85 17.24
CA ASN A 378 16.88 39.24 16.19
C ASN A 378 18.30 38.93 16.67
N PRO A 379 18.70 37.66 16.89
CA PRO A 379 20.00 37.32 17.45
C PRO A 379 21.20 37.77 16.59
N TYR A 380 20.99 38.05 15.31
CA TYR A 380 22.04 38.45 14.37
C TYR A 380 22.20 39.97 14.28
N SER A 381 21.35 40.74 14.95
CA SER A 381 21.50 42.20 15.07
C SER A 381 22.43 42.57 16.23
N ALA A 382 22.91 43.81 16.25
CA ALA A 382 23.79 44.33 17.29
C ALA A 382 23.12 44.18 18.68
N ASN A 383 23.51 43.16 19.44
CA ASN A 383 22.94 42.79 20.74
C ASN A 383 21.42 42.53 20.72
N ALA A 384 20.90 41.91 19.66
CA ALA A 384 19.47 41.65 19.51
C ALA A 384 18.58 42.91 19.55
N ALA A 385 19.11 44.06 19.12
CA ALA A 385 18.43 45.34 19.18
C ALA A 385 17.28 45.48 18.16
N THR A 386 17.28 44.73 17.06
CA THR A 386 16.19 44.78 16.08
C THR A 386 15.15 43.69 16.35
N SER A 387 13.88 44.00 16.13
CA SER A 387 12.77 43.05 16.21
C SER A 387 12.64 42.25 14.91
N GLY A 388 12.25 40.98 15.01
CA GLY A 388 12.06 40.08 13.89
C GLY A 388 13.25 39.15 13.70
N GLN A 389 13.13 37.95 14.23
CA GLN A 389 14.03 36.85 13.89
C GLN A 389 13.84 36.47 12.41
N PRO A 390 14.95 36.24 11.68
CA PRO A 390 14.91 35.90 10.27
C PRO A 390 14.30 34.53 9.98
#